data_AF-A0A6A4BPU9-F1
#
_entry.id   AF-A0A6A4BPU9-F1
#
_cell.length_a   1.000
_cell.length_b   1.000
_cell.length_c   1.000
_cell.angle_alpha   90.00
_cell.angle_beta   90.00
_cell.angle_gamma   90.00
#
_symmetry.space_group_name_H-M   'P 1'
#
loop_
_entity.id
_entity.type
_entity.pdbx_description
1 polymer ?
#
loop_
_entity_poly.entity_id
_entity_poly.type
_entity_poly.pdbx_seq_one_letter_code
_entity_poly.pdbx_strand_id
1 'polypeptide(L)'
;GVVQCKKGPDDEPVEQDLRRKVDGVLTESTKVERMLTHFLEDLSPPSLNAEKKTELYTKIRPYVPYEFQDDPIYTAPSQDQQDAAKSAKQARREHRAAKANAAKENSDRRGRNEGSTSAATKKRKTNSE
;
A
#
# COMPACT_ATOMS: atom_id res chain seq x y z
N GLY A 1 -15.59 -0.97 -17.95
CA GLY A 1 -16.69 -1.95 -17.82
C GLY A 1 -17.74 -1.37 -16.91
N VAL A 2 -18.87 -2.06 -16.74
CA VAL A 2 -19.87 -1.71 -15.74
C VAL A 2 -19.51 -2.43 -14.45
N VAL A 3 -19.52 -1.73 -13.32
CA VAL A 3 -19.33 -2.31 -11.98
C VAL A 3 -20.58 -2.14 -11.15
N GLN A 4 -20.89 -3.13 -10.33
CA GLN A 4 -21.94 -3.01 -9.32
C GLN A 4 -21.29 -2.66 -7.99
N CYS A 5 -21.58 -1.46 -7.51
CA CYS A 5 -21.08 -0.96 -6.24
C CYS A 5 -22.17 -1.01 -5.18
N LYS A 6 -21.89 -1.64 -4.03
CA LYS A 6 -22.75 -1.58 -2.85
C LYS A 6 -22.09 -0.74 -1.78
N LYS A 7 -22.87 0.05 -1.03
CA LYS A 7 -22.37 0.85 0.09
C LYS A 7 -22.19 0.00 1.36
N GLY A 8 -23.09 -0.95 1.59
CA GLY A 8 -23.05 -1.98 2.62
C GLY A 8 -23.41 -3.36 2.05
N PRO A 9 -23.26 -4.44 2.84
CA PRO A 9 -23.52 -5.80 2.38
C PRO A 9 -24.99 -6.02 1.94
N ASP A 10 -25.92 -5.38 2.64
CA ASP A 10 -27.37 -5.50 2.43
C ASP A 10 -27.97 -4.36 1.57
N ASP A 11 -27.16 -3.38 1.18
CA ASP A 11 -27.63 -2.27 0.35
C ASP A 11 -27.85 -2.72 -1.10
N GLU A 12 -28.80 -2.05 -1.77
CA GLU A 12 -29.07 -2.25 -3.19
C GLU A 12 -27.83 -1.87 -4.04
N PRO A 13 -27.42 -2.71 -4.99
CA PRO A 13 -26.27 -2.41 -5.84
C PRO A 13 -26.58 -1.26 -6.80
N VAL A 14 -25.68 -0.30 -6.85
CA VAL A 14 -25.69 0.77 -7.86
C VAL A 14 -24.76 0.40 -8.99
N GLU A 15 -25.27 0.38 -10.21
CA GLU A 15 -24.46 0.18 -11.40
C GLU A 15 -23.72 1.47 -11.78
N GLN A 16 -22.41 1.36 -11.97
CA GLN A 16 -21.57 2.45 -12.45
C GLN A 16 -20.85 2.02 -13.71
N ASP A 17 -21.05 2.79 -14.78
CA ASP A 17 -20.34 2.59 -16.03
C ASP A 17 -18.98 3.31 -16.00
N LEU A 18 -17.91 2.53 -15.82
CA LEU A 18 -16.54 3.02 -15.79
C LEU A 18 -15.86 2.97 -17.17
N ARG A 19 -16.62 2.73 -18.25
CA ARG A 19 -16.05 2.73 -19.60
C ARG A 19 -15.54 4.12 -19.94
N ARG A 20 -14.30 4.19 -20.44
CA ARG A 20 -13.69 5.45 -20.86
C ARG A 20 -14.50 6.01 -22.02
N LYS A 21 -14.76 7.32 -21.97
CA LYS A 21 -15.28 8.07 -23.11
C LYS A 21 -14.12 8.49 -23.99
N VAL A 22 -14.14 8.08 -25.25
CA VAL A 22 -13.20 8.56 -26.28
C VAL A 22 -14.05 9.40 -27.23
N ASP A 23 -13.69 10.67 -27.40
CA ASP A 23 -14.46 11.65 -28.17
C ASP A 23 -15.94 11.74 -27.75
N GLY A 24 -16.20 11.64 -26.45
CA GLY A 24 -17.55 11.69 -25.88
C GLY A 24 -18.36 10.39 -26.01
N VAL A 25 -17.86 9.41 -26.78
CA VAL A 25 -18.52 8.11 -26.99
C VAL A 25 -17.97 7.09 -25.98
N LEU A 26 -18.88 6.38 -25.29
CA LEU A 26 -18.49 5.29 -24.41
C LEU A 26 -17.85 4.16 -25.24
N THR A 27 -16.73 3.65 -24.76
CA THR A 27 -16.15 2.43 -25.35
C THR A 27 -17.16 1.28 -25.29
N GLU A 28 -17.34 0.56 -26.40
CA GLU A 28 -18.26 -0.58 -26.46
C GLU A 28 -17.85 -1.67 -25.44
N SER A 29 -18.84 -2.33 -24.83
CA SER A 29 -18.59 -3.41 -23.86
C SER A 29 -17.77 -4.54 -24.49
N THR A 30 -18.09 -4.90 -25.74
CA THR A 30 -17.37 -5.89 -26.56
C THR A 30 -15.88 -5.55 -26.73
N LYS A 31 -15.55 -4.26 -26.91
CA LYS A 31 -14.17 -3.79 -27.02
C LYS A 31 -13.45 -3.93 -25.68
N VAL A 32 -14.11 -3.59 -24.58
CA VAL A 32 -13.55 -3.75 -23.23
C VAL A 32 -13.32 -5.22 -22.91
N GLU A 33 -14.29 -6.08 -23.17
CA GLU A 33 -14.15 -7.53 -23.01
C GLU A 33 -12.99 -8.08 -23.83
N ARG A 34 -12.91 -7.74 -25.13
CA ARG A 34 -11.76 -8.13 -25.97
C ARG A 34 -10.44 -7.63 -25.41
N MET A 35 -10.40 -6.44 -24.82
CA MET A 35 -9.17 -5.95 -24.20
C MET A 35 -8.75 -6.75 -22.98
N LEU A 36 -9.71 -7.16 -22.14
CA LEU A 36 -9.44 -7.97 -20.97
C LEU A 36 -9.05 -9.41 -21.35
N THR A 37 -9.69 -10.00 -22.36
CA THR A 37 -9.49 -11.41 -22.71
C THR A 37 -8.32 -11.67 -23.65
N HIS A 38 -7.99 -10.72 -24.54
CA HIS A 38 -6.97 -10.93 -25.58
C HIS A 38 -5.67 -10.15 -25.36
N PHE A 39 -5.68 -9.05 -24.58
CA PHE A 39 -4.50 -8.19 -24.42
C PHE A 39 -3.93 -8.17 -22.99
N LEU A 40 -4.58 -8.84 -22.03
CA LEU A 40 -3.98 -9.06 -20.72
C LEU A 40 -3.23 -10.39 -20.73
N GLU A 41 -1.97 -10.35 -20.32
CA GLU A 41 -1.20 -11.55 -20.03
C GLU A 41 -1.46 -11.96 -18.57
N ASP A 42 -1.73 -13.24 -18.36
CA ASP A 42 -1.84 -13.80 -17.02
C ASP A 42 -0.46 -13.78 -16.35
N LEU A 43 -0.35 -13.01 -15.27
CA LEU A 43 0.83 -13.03 -14.43
C LEU A 43 0.84 -14.30 -13.60
N SER A 44 2.01 -14.91 -13.48
CA SER A 44 2.19 -16.01 -12.54
C SER A 44 1.85 -15.54 -11.12
N PRO A 45 1.18 -16.37 -10.31
CA PRO A 45 0.88 -16.01 -8.94
C PRO A 45 2.18 -15.70 -8.20
N PRO A 46 2.20 -14.63 -7.39
CA PRO A 46 3.41 -14.25 -6.67
C PRO A 46 3.83 -15.37 -5.74
N SER A 47 5.14 -15.60 -5.65
CA SER A 47 5.66 -16.59 -4.72
C SER A 47 5.34 -16.19 -3.29
N LEU A 48 5.00 -17.20 -2.47
CA LEU A 48 4.62 -16.99 -1.08
C LEU A 48 5.85 -16.51 -0.30
N ASN A 49 5.81 -15.26 0.16
CA ASN A 49 6.91 -14.65 0.92
C ASN A 49 7.24 -15.48 2.17
N ALA A 50 8.53 -15.65 2.47
CA ALA A 50 9.03 -16.36 3.65
C ALA A 50 8.40 -15.86 4.96
N GLU A 51 8.18 -14.55 5.11
CA GLU A 51 7.50 -14.00 6.29
C GLU A 51 6.07 -14.51 6.42
N LYS A 52 5.35 -14.61 5.30
CA LYS A 52 3.98 -15.11 5.29
C LYS A 52 3.92 -16.59 5.57
N LYS A 53 4.87 -17.39 5.07
CA LYS A 53 5.03 -18.80 5.45
C LYS A 53 5.22 -18.96 6.96
N THR A 54 6.10 -18.16 7.57
CA THR A 54 6.30 -18.20 9.03
C THR A 54 5.07 -17.79 9.81
N GLU A 55 4.34 -16.77 9.35
CA GLU A 55 3.12 -16.29 9.99
C GLU A 55 1.98 -17.31 9.89
N LEU A 56 1.80 -17.94 8.72
CA LEU A 56 0.80 -18.99 8.50
C LEU A 56 1.04 -20.18 9.43
N TYR A 57 2.29 -20.67 9.50
CA TYR A 57 2.63 -21.79 10.36
C TYR A 57 2.47 -21.48 11.86
N THR A 58 2.94 -20.31 12.32
CA THR A 58 3.02 -20.01 13.76
C THR A 58 1.74 -19.45 14.33
N LYS A 59 1.06 -18.56 13.61
CA LYS A 59 -0.10 -17.82 14.13
C LYS A 59 -1.42 -18.37 13.65
N ILE A 60 -1.48 -18.89 12.42
CA ILE A 60 -2.74 -19.25 11.78
C ILE A 60 -3.04 -20.74 11.96
N ARG A 61 -2.06 -21.62 11.73
CA ARG A 61 -2.20 -23.08 11.85
C ARG A 61 -2.92 -23.57 13.13
N PRO A 62 -2.72 -23.00 14.33
CA PRO A 62 -3.45 -23.43 15.54
C PRO A 62 -4.97 -23.25 15.48
N TYR A 63 -5.44 -22.32 14.64
CA TYR A 63 -6.87 -22.04 14.46
C TYR A 63 -7.46 -22.72 13.22
N VAL A 64 -6.64 -23.47 12.48
CA VAL A 64 -7.06 -24.20 11.29
C VAL A 64 -7.72 -25.51 11.73
N PRO A 65 -8.92 -25.83 11.24
CA PRO A 65 -9.56 -27.12 11.52
C PRO A 65 -8.64 -28.28 11.16
N TYR A 66 -8.72 -29.36 11.94
CA TYR A 66 -7.82 -30.51 11.81
C TYR A 66 -7.71 -31.04 10.37
N GLU A 67 -8.83 -31.08 9.64
CA GLU A 67 -8.93 -31.51 8.24
C GLU A 67 -8.02 -30.74 7.26
N PHE A 68 -7.62 -29.52 7.61
CA PHE A 68 -6.81 -28.64 6.76
C PHE A 68 -5.41 -28.36 7.32
N GLN A 69 -5.03 -28.94 8.46
CA GLN A 69 -3.74 -28.67 9.08
C GLN A 69 -2.54 -29.23 8.30
N ASP A 70 -2.79 -30.22 7.44
CA ASP A 70 -1.81 -30.86 6.57
C ASP A 70 -1.72 -30.21 5.18
N ASP A 71 -2.48 -29.12 4.93
CA ASP A 71 -2.37 -28.37 3.68
C ASP A 71 -0.92 -27.82 3.53
N PRO A 72 -0.30 -27.97 2.34
CA PRO A 72 1.03 -27.43 2.04
C PRO A 72 1.23 -25.96 2.45
N ILE A 73 0.17 -25.14 2.46
CA ILE A 73 0.23 -23.73 2.88
C ILE A 73 0.62 -23.54 4.35
N TYR A 74 0.36 -24.54 5.21
CA TYR A 74 0.71 -24.55 6.64
C TYR A 74 1.95 -25.39 6.94
N THR A 75 2.74 -25.74 5.93
CA THR A 75 3.99 -26.49 6.15
C THR A 75 4.97 -25.67 6.99
N ALA A 76 5.69 -26.35 7.90
CA ALA A 76 6.75 -25.73 8.67
C ALA A 76 7.81 -25.09 7.75
N PRO A 77 8.13 -23.80 7.92
CA PRO A 77 9.13 -23.14 7.09
C PRO A 77 10.54 -23.63 7.42
N SER A 78 11.37 -23.76 6.39
CA SER A 78 12.78 -24.13 6.54
C SER A 78 13.56 -23.07 7.32
N GLN A 79 14.72 -23.46 7.87
CA GLN A 79 15.58 -22.54 8.62
C GLN A 79 15.96 -21.30 7.80
N ASP A 80 16.37 -21.50 6.55
CA ASP A 80 16.71 -20.41 5.62
C ASP A 80 15.53 -19.44 5.39
N GLN A 81 14.30 -19.98 5.28
CA GLN A 81 13.10 -19.15 5.14
C GLN A 81 12.82 -18.33 6.40
N GLN A 82 13.04 -18.90 7.59
CA GLN A 82 12.88 -18.18 8.85
C GLN A 82 13.91 -17.06 8.98
N ASP A 83 15.15 -17.30 8.58
CA ASP A 83 16.23 -16.31 8.71
C ASP A 83 16.10 -15.21 7.65
N ALA A 84 15.70 -15.55 6.42
CA ALA A 84 15.30 -14.57 5.41
C ALA A 84 14.14 -13.69 5.88
N ALA A 85 13.12 -14.28 6.52
CA ALA A 85 11.98 -13.54 7.07
C ALA A 85 12.38 -12.57 8.19
N LYS A 86 13.29 -12.98 9.09
CA LYS A 86 13.83 -12.10 10.15
C LYS A 86 14.65 -10.95 9.56
N SER A 87 15.54 -11.25 8.62
CA SER A 87 16.37 -10.25 7.94
C SER A 87 15.52 -9.21 7.21
N ALA A 88 14.50 -9.65 6.46
CA ALA A 88 13.58 -8.75 5.75
C ALA A 88 12.73 -7.89 6.71
N LYS A 89 12.28 -8.43 7.85
CA LYS A 89 11.64 -7.65 8.91
C LYS A 89 12.57 -6.60 9.50
N GLN A 90 13.82 -6.97 9.77
CA GLN A 90 14.82 -6.07 10.34
C GLN A 90 15.15 -4.92 9.38
N ALA A 91 15.44 -5.22 8.11
CA ALA A 91 15.72 -4.22 7.08
C ALA A 91 14.57 -3.19 6.93
N ARG A 92 13.31 -3.66 6.96
CA ARG A 92 12.14 -2.75 6.90
C ARG A 92 11.96 -1.91 8.16
N ARG A 93 12.39 -2.41 9.32
CA ARG A 93 12.36 -1.64 10.57
C ARG A 93 13.43 -0.55 10.54
N GLU A 94 14.64 -0.90 10.12
CA GLU A 94 15.75 0.05 9.97
C GLU A 94 15.44 1.13 8.95
N HIS A 95 14.91 0.76 7.78
CA HIS A 95 14.47 1.72 6.78
C HIS A 95 13.39 2.68 7.30
N ARG A 96 12.42 2.17 8.08
CA ARG A 96 11.41 3.02 8.74
C ARG A 96 12.03 3.96 9.77
N ALA A 97 12.95 3.48 10.58
CA ALA A 97 13.66 4.29 11.57
C ALA A 97 14.51 5.38 10.89
N ALA A 98 15.23 5.04 9.82
CA ALA A 98 16.01 5.99 9.03
C ALA A 98 15.14 7.09 8.43
N LYS A 99 13.98 6.74 7.84
CA LYS A 99 13.03 7.74 7.34
C LYS A 99 12.49 8.63 8.46
N ALA A 100 12.15 8.06 9.61
CA ALA A 100 11.65 8.84 10.75
C ALA A 100 12.71 9.82 11.26
N ASN A 101 13.97 9.39 11.35
CA ASN A 101 15.09 10.25 11.74
C ASN A 101 15.32 11.37 10.71
N ALA A 102 15.32 11.04 9.42
CA ALA A 102 15.46 12.05 8.35
C ALA A 102 14.30 13.06 8.35
N ALA A 103 13.07 12.61 8.60
CA ALA A 103 11.91 13.48 8.72
C ALA A 103 12.04 14.43 9.93
N LYS A 104 12.48 13.91 11.08
CA LYS A 104 12.71 14.71 12.29
C LYS A 104 13.83 15.74 12.09
N GLU A 105 14.94 15.34 11.46
CA GLU A 105 16.04 16.26 11.17
C GLU A 105 15.60 17.37 10.21
N ASN A 106 14.77 17.05 9.22
CA ASN A 106 14.19 18.04 8.31
C ASN A 106 13.25 19.00 9.06
N SER A 107 12.40 18.52 9.97
CA SER A 107 11.57 19.40 10.79
C SER A 107 12.40 20.30 11.72
N ASP A 108 13.47 19.79 12.32
CA ASP A 108 14.35 20.56 13.22
C ASP A 108 15.11 21.65 12.46
N ARG A 109 15.56 21.37 11.22
CA ARG A 109 16.15 22.37 10.34
C ARG A 109 15.14 23.46 9.98
N ARG A 110 13.90 23.07 9.65
CA ARG A 110 12.84 24.03 9.31
C ARG A 110 12.51 24.93 10.51
N GLY A 111 12.36 24.37 11.71
CA GLY A 111 12.08 25.12 12.93
C GLY A 111 13.19 26.12 13.31
N ARG A 112 14.46 25.79 13.01
CA ARG A 112 15.58 26.72 13.19
C ARG A 112 15.61 27.87 12.18
N ASN A 113 15.18 27.65 10.94
CA ASN A 113 15.17 28.69 9.90
C ASN A 113 14.03 29.70 10.10
N GLU A 114 12.89 29.28 10.67
CA GLU A 114 11.80 30.19 11.06
C GLU A 114 12.17 31.11 12.25
N GLY A 115 13.17 30.74 13.07
CA GLY A 115 13.74 31.60 14.12
C GLY A 115 14.73 32.65 13.62
N SER A 116 15.26 32.51 12.39
CA SER A 116 16.25 33.43 11.81
C SER A 116 15.62 34.58 11.03
N THR A 117 14.36 34.48 10.59
CA THR A 117 13.69 35.51 9.79
C THR A 117 12.94 36.54 10.64
N SER A 118 12.72 36.28 11.93
CA SER A 118 12.05 37.21 12.86
C SER A 118 12.94 38.34 13.39
N ALA A 119 14.25 38.31 13.14
CA ALA A 119 15.18 39.36 13.59
C ALA A 119 15.41 40.50 12.57
N ALA A 120 14.96 40.39 11.32
CA ALA A 120 15.40 41.27 10.23
C ALA A 120 14.40 42.35 9.76
N THR A 121 13.28 42.60 10.45
CA THR A 121 12.31 43.64 10.03
C THR A 121 11.87 44.57 11.16
N LYS A 122 12.81 45.27 11.80
CA LYS A 122 12.48 46.49 12.57
C LYS A 122 12.44 47.68 11.61
N LYS A 123 11.35 47.82 10.83
CA LYS A 123 11.08 49.03 10.04
C LYS A 123 10.82 50.19 11.01
N ARG A 124 11.73 51.17 11.03
CA ARG A 124 11.54 52.47 11.69
C ARG A 124 10.40 53.22 10.99
N LYS A 125 9.37 53.61 11.75
CA LYS A 125 8.28 54.50 11.32
C LYS A 125 8.79 55.93 11.35
N THR A 126 8.98 56.55 10.19
CA THR A 126 9.13 58.01 10.08
C THR A 126 7.74 58.61 9.99
N ASN A 127 7.35 59.39 11.01
CA ASN A 127 6.26 60.34 10.89
C ASN A 127 6.76 61.53 10.07
N SER A 128 5.98 61.96 9.09
CA SER A 128 6.08 63.28 8.48
C SER A 128 4.72 63.95 8.68
N GLU A 129 4.77 65.16 9.24
CA GLU A 129 3.66 66.14 9.36
C GLU A 129 3.05 66.51 8.02
#